data_AF-A0AAV2RAJ0-F1
#
_entry.id   AF-A0AAV2RAJ0-F1
#
_cell.length_a   1.000
_cell.length_b   1.000
_cell.length_c   1.000
_cell.angle_alpha   90.00
_cell.angle_beta   90.00
_cell.angle_gamma   90.00
#
_symmetry.space_group_name_H-M   'P 1'
#
loop_
_entity.id
_entity.type
_entity.pdbx_description
1 polymer ?
#
loop_
_entity_poly.entity_id
_entity_poly.type
_entity_poly.pdbx_seq_one_letter_code
_entity_poly.pdbx_strand_id
1 'polypeptide(L)'
;MVSWVKGRLGMTAAAVRGLRHGRSSSSNNNRLSRCFVSGTSSSSLDRPLEWSYLHVPGKDSLMGLTLGQMVDRADHLFGDREAVVSIHEGIRKTFSQVKHE
;
A
#
# COMPACT_ATOMS: atom_id res chain seq x y z
N MET A 1 -0.06 -44.41 -13.92
CA MET A 1 1.39 -44.61 -13.70
C MET A 1 2.09 -44.59 -15.04
N VAL A 2 2.49 -43.41 -15.53
CA VAL A 2 3.40 -43.29 -16.69
C VAL A 2 4.32 -42.11 -16.39
N SER A 3 5.54 -42.45 -15.98
CA SER A 3 6.66 -41.53 -15.85
C SER A 3 7.22 -41.24 -17.23
N TRP A 4 7.46 -39.97 -17.55
CA TRP A 4 8.39 -39.60 -18.62
C TRP A 4 9.36 -38.55 -18.07
N VAL A 5 10.53 -39.05 -17.70
CA VAL A 5 11.73 -38.26 -17.41
C VAL A 5 12.47 -38.03 -18.73
N LYS A 6 12.68 -36.77 -19.07
CA LYS A 6 13.57 -36.25 -20.11
C LYS A 6 14.02 -34.89 -19.57
N GLY A 7 15.28 -34.51 -19.49
CA GLY A 7 16.51 -35.02 -20.06
C GLY A 7 17.47 -33.83 -20.02
N ARG A 8 18.59 -34.03 -19.34
CA ARG A 8 19.72 -33.14 -19.08
C ARG A 8 20.30 -32.46 -20.34
N LEU A 9 20.77 -31.21 -20.20
CA LEU A 9 21.92 -30.51 -20.85
C LEU A 9 21.73 -29.02 -20.49
N GLY A 10 22.63 -28.24 -19.88
CA GLY A 10 24.09 -28.23 -19.81
C GLY A 10 24.57 -26.84 -20.30
N MET A 11 25.56 -26.23 -19.60
CA MET A 11 26.43 -25.11 -20.04
C MET A 11 25.88 -23.68 -19.80
N THR A 12 26.33 -22.93 -18.77
CA THR A 12 27.56 -22.11 -18.57
C THR A 12 27.63 -20.77 -19.30
N ALA A 13 27.74 -19.72 -18.47
CA ALA A 13 28.54 -18.49 -18.58
C ALA A 13 28.46 -17.62 -19.85
N ALA A 14 28.07 -16.35 -19.67
CA ALA A 14 28.74 -15.21 -20.28
C ALA A 14 28.33 -13.91 -19.59
N ALA A 15 29.23 -13.37 -18.77
CA ALA A 15 29.23 -11.96 -18.41
C ALA A 15 29.71 -11.16 -19.64
N VAL A 16 28.92 -10.18 -20.08
CA VAL A 16 29.36 -9.18 -21.06
C VAL A 16 29.29 -7.82 -20.40
N ARG A 17 30.50 -7.31 -20.08
CA ARG A 17 30.75 -5.89 -19.84
C ARG A 17 30.77 -5.19 -21.20
N GLY A 18 30.03 -4.11 -21.31
CA GLY A 18 30.10 -3.16 -22.43
C GLY A 18 28.91 -2.22 -22.31
N LEU A 19 29.01 -0.91 -22.53
CA LEU A 19 30.11 -0.09 -22.97
C LEU A 19 29.67 1.34 -22.59
N ARG A 20 30.56 2.12 -21.97
CA ARG A 20 30.34 3.55 -21.79
C ARG A 20 30.31 4.21 -23.16
N HIS A 21 29.18 4.84 -23.50
CA HIS A 21 29.18 5.95 -24.44
C HIS A 21 28.40 7.10 -23.84
N GLY A 22 29.13 8.16 -23.48
CA GLY A 22 28.54 9.46 -23.24
C GLY A 22 27.94 10.00 -24.53
N ARG A 23 26.70 10.48 -24.44
CA ARG A 23 26.18 11.48 -25.35
C ARG A 23 25.76 12.68 -24.52
N SER A 24 26.42 13.78 -24.84
CA SER A 24 26.20 15.12 -24.34
C SER A 24 24.88 15.69 -24.88
N SER A 25 24.21 16.41 -23.98
CA SER A 25 23.35 17.57 -24.20
C SER A 25 22.06 17.44 -25.03
N SER A 26 20.94 17.41 -24.30
CA SER A 26 19.97 18.50 -24.43
C SER A 26 19.31 18.74 -23.07
N SER A 27 19.63 19.90 -22.50
CA SER A 27 19.14 20.39 -21.21
C SER A 27 17.67 20.78 -21.36
N ASN A 28 16.76 19.86 -21.03
CA ASN A 28 15.36 20.22 -20.82
C ASN A 28 15.11 20.26 -19.31
N ASN A 29 15.08 21.48 -18.76
CA ASN A 29 15.07 21.76 -17.32
C ASN A 29 13.69 21.60 -16.65
N ASN A 30 12.88 20.65 -17.10
CA ASN A 30 11.67 20.24 -16.37
C ASN A 30 11.99 19.02 -15.51
N ARG A 31 12.98 19.18 -14.63
CA ARG A 31 13.27 18.22 -13.58
C ARG A 31 12.25 18.45 -12.48
N LEU A 32 11.07 17.83 -12.62
CA LEU A 32 10.12 17.67 -11.52
C LEU A 32 10.92 17.26 -10.27
N SER A 33 10.98 18.18 -9.32
CA SER A 33 11.69 18.03 -8.07
C SER A 33 11.14 16.80 -7.39
N ARG A 34 11.89 15.70 -7.38
CA ARG A 34 11.57 14.57 -6.52
C ARG A 34 11.61 15.10 -5.10
N CYS A 35 10.44 15.21 -4.47
CA CYS A 35 10.32 15.49 -3.04
C CYS A 35 10.85 14.28 -2.27
N PHE A 36 12.17 14.17 -2.18
CA PHE A 36 12.84 13.29 -1.25
C PHE A 36 12.78 13.96 0.12
N VAL A 37 11.72 13.67 0.87
CA VAL A 37 11.60 14.12 2.26
C VAL A 37 12.40 13.15 3.12
N SER A 38 13.61 13.58 3.50
CA SER A 38 14.43 12.92 4.51
C SER A 38 13.64 12.89 5.82
N GLY A 39 13.27 11.70 6.29
CA GLY A 39 12.66 11.55 7.61
C GLY A 39 13.70 11.83 8.69
N THR A 40 13.55 12.93 9.42
CA THR A 40 14.19 13.12 10.73
C THR A 40 13.14 13.41 11.79
N SER A 41 13.36 12.75 12.92
CA SER A 41 12.55 12.70 14.12
C SER A 41 12.45 14.04 14.87
N SER A 42 11.36 14.15 15.63
CA SER A 42 11.17 14.93 16.87
C SER A 42 11.24 16.47 16.82
N SER A 43 10.03 17.05 16.89
CA SER A 43 9.59 18.17 17.76
C SER A 43 10.48 19.41 17.92
N SER A 44 10.12 20.47 17.19
CA SER A 44 9.80 21.82 17.73
C SER A 44 9.50 22.76 16.55
N LEU A 45 8.21 22.98 16.25
CA LEU A 45 7.79 23.96 15.25
C LEU A 45 7.91 25.37 15.85
N ASP A 46 9.09 25.97 15.75
CA ASP A 46 9.34 27.35 16.20
C ASP A 46 9.52 28.32 15.03
N ARG A 47 8.83 28.04 13.91
CA ARG A 47 8.63 28.97 12.80
C ARG A 47 7.20 28.82 12.27
N PRO A 48 6.48 29.92 12.01
CA PRO A 48 5.15 29.84 11.41
C PRO A 48 5.27 29.18 10.03
N LEU A 49 4.49 28.13 9.79
CA LEU A 49 4.44 27.43 8.51
C LEU A 49 3.91 28.39 7.43
N GLU A 50 4.82 28.99 6.66
CA GLU A 50 4.56 29.91 5.53
C GLU A 50 4.00 29.18 4.29
N TRP A 51 3.23 28.12 4.48
CA TRP A 51 2.73 27.30 3.37
C TRP A 51 1.23 27.05 3.58
N SER A 52 0.44 27.40 2.57
CA SER A 52 -1.00 27.13 2.54
C SER A 52 -1.34 25.65 2.26
N TYR A 53 -0.33 24.84 1.89
CA TYR A 53 -0.50 23.43 1.54
C TYR A 53 0.52 22.55 2.25
N LEU A 54 0.02 21.57 3.00
CA LEU A 54 0.81 20.52 3.64
C LEU A 54 0.32 19.16 3.14
N HIS A 55 1.20 18.41 2.49
CA HIS A 55 0.94 17.02 2.08
C HIS A 55 2.00 16.10 2.65
N VAL A 56 1.58 15.18 3.52
CA VAL A 56 2.43 14.16 4.12
C VAL A 56 1.99 12.81 3.56
N PRO A 57 2.87 12.06 2.86
CA PRO A 57 2.52 10.73 2.42
C PRO A 57 2.26 9.84 3.65
N GLY A 58 1.09 9.22 3.67
CA GLY A 58 0.76 8.22 4.68
C GLY A 58 1.69 7.01 4.58
N LYS A 59 2.07 6.46 5.73
CA LYS A 59 2.80 5.18 5.80
C LYS A 59 1.86 3.99 5.66
N ASP A 60 0.61 4.18 6.07
CA ASP A 60 -0.40 3.14 6.05
C ASP A 60 -0.99 3.00 4.66
N SER A 61 -1.18 1.75 4.23
CA SER A 61 -1.87 1.47 2.98
C SER A 61 -3.31 1.94 3.07
N LEU A 62 -3.78 2.67 2.06
CA LEU A 62 -5.20 2.93 1.90
C LEU A 62 -5.93 1.58 1.74
N MET A 63 -7.08 1.47 2.40
CA MET A 63 -7.90 0.27 2.29
C MET A 63 -8.67 0.28 0.97
N GLY A 64 -8.32 -0.62 0.06
CA GLY A 64 -8.96 -0.75 -1.25
C GLY A 64 -10.28 -1.52 -1.24
N LEU A 65 -11.00 -1.53 -0.12
CA LEU A 65 -12.25 -2.27 0.05
C LEU A 65 -13.41 -1.29 0.23
N THR A 66 -14.56 -1.64 -0.34
CA THR A 66 -15.81 -0.91 -0.05
C THR A 66 -16.31 -1.27 1.35
N LEU A 67 -17.17 -0.43 1.92
CA LEU A 67 -17.80 -0.71 3.22
C LEU A 67 -18.56 -2.04 3.21
N GLY A 68 -19.31 -2.34 2.14
CA GLY A 68 -20.01 -3.62 2.00
C GLY A 68 -19.04 -4.82 2.03
N GLN A 69 -17.94 -4.74 1.29
CA GLN A 69 -16.90 -5.79 1.30
C GLN A 69 -16.23 -5.94 2.67
N MET A 70 -16.07 -4.83 3.41
CA MET A 70 -15.56 -4.90 4.79
C MET A 70 -16.57 -5.59 5.72
N VAL A 71 -17.87 -5.29 5.60
CA VAL A 71 -18.93 -5.93 6.39
C VAL A 71 -19.00 -7.42 6.06
N ASP A 72 -18.96 -7.79 4.78
CA ASP A 72 -18.90 -9.18 4.35
C ASP A 72 -17.70 -9.91 4.96
N ARG A 73 -16.52 -9.28 4.96
CA ARG A 73 -15.32 -9.84 5.56
C ARG A 73 -15.43 -9.94 7.09
N ALA A 74 -16.04 -8.96 7.73
CA ALA A 74 -16.23 -8.95 9.18
C ALA A 74 -17.23 -10.02 9.63
N ASP A 75 -18.32 -10.23 8.88
CA ASP A 75 -19.27 -11.32 9.08
C ASP A 75 -18.57 -12.70 8.99
N HIS A 76 -17.75 -12.91 7.96
CA HIS A 76 -17.00 -14.16 7.82
C HIS A 76 -16.00 -14.45 8.95
N LEU A 77 -15.40 -13.41 9.54
CA LEU A 77 -14.40 -13.57 10.60
C LEU A 77 -15.01 -13.57 12.01
N PHE A 78 -16.08 -12.80 12.21
CA PHE A 78 -16.58 -12.39 13.51
C PHE A 78 -18.11 -12.40 13.59
N GLY A 79 -18.82 -13.19 12.78
CA GLY A 79 -20.28 -13.20 12.66
C GLY A 79 -21.05 -13.12 13.98
N ASP A 80 -20.65 -13.92 14.98
CA ASP A 80 -21.30 -13.98 16.30
C ASP A 80 -20.95 -12.81 17.25
N ARG A 81 -19.98 -11.97 16.90
CA ARG A 81 -19.56 -10.83 17.74
C ARG A 81 -20.49 -9.64 17.52
N GLU A 82 -20.64 -8.84 18.56
CA GLU A 82 -21.41 -7.59 18.51
C GLU A 82 -20.69 -6.57 17.61
N ALA A 83 -21.42 -6.07 16.62
CA ALA A 83 -20.97 -5.04 15.69
C ALA A 83 -21.43 -3.65 16.13
N VAL A 84 -22.66 -3.54 16.63
CA VAL A 84 -23.28 -2.28 17.04
C VAL A 84 -23.99 -2.47 18.37
N VAL A 85 -23.71 -1.59 19.33
CA VAL A 85 -24.38 -1.52 20.63
C VAL A 85 -24.84 -0.08 20.86
N SER A 86 -26.14 0.16 20.79
CA SER A 86 -26.79 1.43 21.11
C SER A 86 -27.55 1.26 22.42
N ILE A 87 -27.01 1.80 23.52
CA ILE A 87 -27.64 1.69 24.85
C ILE A 87 -28.94 2.49 24.90
N HIS A 88 -28.94 3.67 24.30
CA HIS A 88 -30.10 4.56 24.28
C HIS A 88 -31.30 3.95 23.54
N GLU A 89 -31.05 3.23 22.45
CA GLU A 89 -32.10 2.60 21.64
C GLU A 89 -32.33 1.13 22.02
N GLY A 90 -31.54 0.58 22.96
CA GLY A 90 -31.58 -0.83 23.34
C GLY A 90 -31.17 -1.80 22.21
N ILE A 91 -30.48 -1.30 21.17
CA ILE A 91 -30.11 -2.10 19.99
C ILE A 91 -28.77 -2.79 20.25
N ARG A 92 -28.74 -4.11 20.09
CA ARG A 92 -27.52 -4.92 20.07
C ARG A 92 -27.59 -5.78 18.82
N LYS A 93 -26.65 -5.57 17.90
CA LYS A 93 -26.59 -6.30 16.63
C LYS A 93 -25.25 -6.97 16.44
N THR A 94 -25.28 -8.20 15.95
CA THR A 94 -24.06 -8.93 15.56
C THR A 94 -23.64 -8.62 14.12
N PHE A 95 -22.40 -8.95 13.75
CA PHE A 95 -21.92 -8.73 12.37
C PHE A 95 -22.78 -9.44 11.32
N SER A 96 -23.29 -10.63 11.63
CA SER A 96 -24.21 -11.34 10.73
C SER A 96 -25.56 -10.63 10.58
N GLN A 97 -26.07 -10.01 11.64
CA GLN A 97 -27.34 -9.26 11.55
C GLN A 97 -27.19 -7.98 10.74
N VAL A 98 -26.06 -7.28 10.86
CA VAL A 98 -25.81 -6.02 10.13
C VAL A 98 -25.70 -6.23 8.61
N LYS A 99 -25.23 -7.39 8.17
CA LYS A 99 -25.13 -7.72 6.73
C LYS A 99 -26.49 -7.90 6.05
N HIS A 100 -27.52 -8.26 6.82
CA HIS A 100 -28.85 -8.58 6.31
C HIS A 100 -29.84 -7.40 6.36
N GLU A 101 -29.41 -6.22 6.80
CA GLU A 101 -30.19 -4.97 6.71
C GLU A 101 -29.99 -4.26 5.37
#